data_AF-A0A3C1C2R9-F1
#
_entry.id   AF-A0A3C1C2R9-F1
#
_cell.length_a   1.000
_cell.length_b   1.000
_cell.length_c   1.000
_cell.angle_alpha   90.00
_cell.angle_beta   90.00
_cell.angle_gamma   90.00
#
_symmetry.space_group_name_H-M   'P 1'
#
loop_
_entity.id
_entity.type
_entity.pdbx_description
1 polymer ?
#
loop_
_entity_poly.entity_id
_entity_poly.type
_entity_poly.pdbx_seq_one_letter_code
_entity_poly.pdbx_strand_id
1 'polypeptide(L)'
;QRCFQIEHALFGKRRWIPAERAYAFENSCSFKVSDATRNKLLEEMDEDDFFAEPLADRIPLNKFDDFFKQGHIDLEKEEDRRRLGLEFNCYSSDACEIIKELQAFCRLDPRWPDAEAAKTFAPGPRIDLPPGRTREEIIAALESQRADNPVADMAFHAFRDLSRVDPRPYFKAAIERSPVCLEESRTMDLSMVVACLREMADESIYDSARAAQPDEVWNARRGDGFEKAVTLAAVLHARTPEAPFAIRASGETATLSFDGKDYPFPTRKGLDIDLAWPL
;
A
#
# COMPACT_ATOMS: atom_id res chain seq x y z
N GLN A 1 22.07 13.19 -3.53
CA GLN A 1 22.64 12.67 -4.79
C GLN A 1 23.69 13.58 -5.44
N ARG A 2 23.78 14.88 -5.11
CA ARG A 2 24.73 15.84 -5.73
C ARG A 2 26.22 15.46 -5.62
N CYS A 3 26.58 14.58 -4.69
CA CYS A 3 27.96 14.15 -4.45
C CYS A 3 28.43 13.06 -5.42
N PHE A 4 27.56 12.51 -6.27
CA PHE A 4 27.87 11.37 -7.13
C PHE A 4 27.81 11.73 -8.62
N GLN A 5 28.59 11.01 -9.41
CA GLN A 5 28.59 11.06 -10.86
C GLN A 5 28.74 9.65 -11.45
N ILE A 6 28.35 9.48 -12.71
CA ILE A 6 28.45 8.22 -13.43
C ILE A 6 29.35 8.45 -14.63
N GLU A 7 30.28 7.54 -14.84
CA GLU A 7 31.13 7.51 -16.02
C GLU A 7 30.52 6.61 -17.09
N HIS A 8 30.52 7.10 -18.33
CA HIS A 8 30.05 6.38 -19.50
C HIS A 8 31.01 6.53 -20.68
N ALA A 9 31.12 5.49 -21.51
CA ALA A 9 31.92 5.52 -22.72
C ALA A 9 31.04 5.84 -23.93
N LEU A 10 31.11 7.08 -24.42
CA LEU A 10 30.34 7.58 -25.56
C LEU A 10 31.31 7.74 -26.74
N PHE A 11 31.08 7.00 -27.83
CA PHE A 11 31.95 6.96 -29.02
C PHE A 11 33.44 6.72 -28.71
N GLY A 12 33.72 5.87 -27.72
CA GLY A 12 35.09 5.55 -27.31
C GLY A 12 35.78 6.62 -26.46
N LYS A 13 35.08 7.71 -26.11
CA LYS A 13 35.55 8.74 -25.17
C LYS A 13 34.83 8.59 -23.83
N ARG A 14 35.57 8.80 -22.74
CA ARG A 14 34.99 8.83 -21.40
C ARG A 14 34.22 10.14 -21.22
N ARG A 15 33.02 10.03 -20.68
CA ARG A 15 32.09 11.12 -20.39
C ARG A 15 31.54 10.94 -18.97
N TRP A 16 31.16 12.02 -18.33
CA TRP A 16 30.65 12.01 -16.96
C TRP A 16 29.29 12.69 -16.89
N ILE A 17 28.38 12.14 -16.09
CA ILE A 17 27.06 12.73 -15.86
C ILE A 17 26.79 12.82 -14.35
N PRO A 18 26.20 13.92 -13.86
CA PRO A 18 25.65 13.99 -12.50
C PRO A 18 24.70 12.84 -12.20
N ALA A 19 24.87 12.14 -11.07
CA ALA A 19 24.01 11.00 -10.73
C ALA A 19 22.54 11.42 -10.65
N GLU A 20 22.25 12.62 -10.12
CA GLU A 20 20.88 13.15 -10.05
C GLU A 20 20.21 13.33 -11.41
N ARG A 21 20.98 13.60 -12.48
CA ARG A 21 20.44 13.70 -13.85
C ARG A 21 20.06 12.32 -14.38
N ALA A 22 20.94 11.34 -14.21
CA ALA A 22 20.66 9.96 -14.61
C ALA A 22 19.45 9.36 -13.86
N TYR A 23 19.38 9.55 -12.53
CA TYR A 23 18.23 9.10 -11.74
C TYR A 23 16.93 9.85 -12.05
N ALA A 24 17.00 11.13 -12.42
CA ALA A 24 15.82 11.87 -12.87
C ALA A 24 15.27 11.30 -14.19
N PHE A 25 16.17 10.99 -15.14
CA PHE A 25 15.80 10.40 -16.43
C PHE A 25 15.24 8.98 -16.30
N GLU A 26 15.69 8.21 -15.32
CA GLU A 26 15.16 6.89 -14.98
C GLU A 26 13.63 6.89 -14.77
N ASN A 27 13.06 7.99 -14.24
CA ASN A 27 11.62 8.09 -14.02
C ASN A 27 10.82 8.26 -15.32
N SER A 28 11.50 8.55 -16.44
CA SER A 28 10.92 8.76 -17.76
C SER A 28 11.22 7.63 -18.76
N CYS A 29 11.97 6.59 -18.36
CA CYS A 29 12.29 5.46 -19.23
C CYS A 29 12.14 4.11 -18.51
N SER A 30 12.18 3.02 -19.29
CA SER A 30 12.06 1.65 -18.76
C SER A 30 13.37 1.06 -18.25
N PHE A 31 14.50 1.75 -18.47
CA PHE A 31 15.83 1.33 -18.02
C PHE A 31 16.14 1.89 -16.64
N LYS A 32 17.09 1.27 -15.93
CA LYS A 32 17.45 1.62 -14.55
C LYS A 32 18.93 1.93 -14.41
N VAL A 33 19.25 2.92 -13.56
CA VAL A 33 20.63 3.28 -13.24
C VAL A 33 21.30 2.19 -12.40
N SER A 34 20.52 1.46 -11.60
CA SER A 34 21.00 0.48 -10.62
C SER A 34 21.11 -0.96 -11.13
N ASP A 35 20.75 -1.26 -12.39
CA ASP A 35 20.76 -2.63 -12.92
C ASP A 35 21.57 -2.79 -14.21
N ALA A 36 21.46 -3.96 -14.84
CA ALA A 36 22.18 -4.30 -16.08
C ALA A 36 21.79 -3.44 -17.30
N THR A 37 20.72 -2.66 -17.23
CA THR A 37 20.22 -1.79 -18.31
C THR A 37 20.79 -0.37 -18.27
N ARG A 38 21.64 -0.05 -17.27
CA ARG A 38 22.26 1.29 -17.13
C ARG A 38 22.89 1.83 -18.40
N ASN A 39 23.61 1.01 -19.17
CA ASN A 39 24.24 1.49 -20.41
C ASN A 39 23.20 1.94 -21.43
N LYS A 40 22.08 1.21 -21.57
CA LYS A 40 20.97 1.61 -22.45
C LYS A 40 20.32 2.90 -21.97
N LEU A 41 20.16 3.05 -20.65
CA LEU A 41 19.65 4.31 -20.08
C LEU A 41 20.53 5.49 -20.52
N LEU A 42 21.85 5.36 -20.37
CA LEU A 42 22.81 6.42 -20.66
C LEU A 42 22.94 6.71 -22.16
N GLU A 43 22.75 5.70 -23.02
CA GLU A 43 22.72 5.85 -24.49
C GLU A 43 21.50 6.63 -25.00
N GLU A 44 20.38 6.61 -24.26
CA GLU A 44 19.16 7.35 -24.60
C GLU A 44 19.17 8.81 -24.10
N MET A 45 20.14 9.18 -23.27
CA MET A 45 20.27 10.55 -22.77
C MET A 45 20.94 11.46 -23.80
N ASP A 46 20.57 12.74 -23.78
CA ASP A 46 21.16 13.75 -24.67
C ASP A 46 22.67 13.93 -24.40
N GLU A 47 23.48 14.13 -25.44
CA GLU A 47 24.92 14.36 -25.30
C GLU A 47 25.22 15.63 -24.48
N ASP A 48 24.35 16.64 -24.53
CA ASP A 48 24.49 17.89 -23.76
C ASP A 48 24.41 17.68 -22.23
N ASP A 49 23.93 16.52 -21.79
CA ASP A 49 23.87 16.16 -20.37
C ASP A 49 25.23 15.67 -19.84
N PHE A 50 26.16 15.39 -20.73
CA PHE A 50 27.46 14.80 -20.41
C PHE A 50 28.58 15.83 -20.40
N PHE A 51 29.47 15.68 -19.43
CA PHE A 51 30.68 16.46 -19.27
C PHE A 51 31.88 15.70 -19.84
N ALA A 52 32.80 16.44 -20.47
CA ALA A 52 34.02 15.89 -21.05
C ALA A 52 35.10 15.51 -20.02
N GLU A 53 34.97 16.03 -18.80
CA GLU A 53 35.86 15.79 -17.68
C GLU A 53 35.03 15.44 -16.43
N PRO A 54 35.60 14.72 -15.45
CA PRO A 54 34.93 14.47 -14.19
C PRO A 54 34.51 15.78 -13.51
N LEU A 55 33.29 15.82 -12.99
CA LEU A 55 32.83 16.95 -12.21
C LEU A 55 33.63 17.04 -10.90
N ALA A 56 34.07 18.25 -10.55
CA ALA A 56 34.79 18.52 -9.30
C ALA A 56 33.95 18.14 -8.07
N ASP A 57 34.62 17.66 -7.03
CA ASP A 57 34.02 17.27 -5.74
C ASP A 57 32.93 16.19 -5.81
N ARG A 58 32.89 15.42 -6.91
CA ARG A 58 31.94 14.31 -7.08
C ARG A 58 32.62 12.96 -7.20
N ILE A 59 32.00 11.94 -6.62
CA ILE A 59 32.53 10.58 -6.59
C ILE A 59 31.95 9.77 -7.76
N PRO A 60 32.79 9.18 -8.63
CA PRO A 60 32.33 8.29 -9.69
C PRO A 60 31.79 6.97 -9.13
N LEU A 61 30.52 6.65 -9.39
CA LEU A 61 29.88 5.42 -8.90
C LEU A 61 30.51 4.16 -9.49
N ASN A 62 30.99 4.22 -10.74
CA ASN A 62 31.66 3.11 -11.41
C ASN A 62 32.86 2.55 -10.62
N LYS A 63 33.52 3.41 -9.83
CA LYS A 63 34.63 3.01 -8.94
C LYS A 63 34.17 1.96 -7.92
N PHE A 64 32.96 2.10 -7.38
CA PHE A 64 32.40 1.16 -6.42
C PHE A 64 31.96 -0.15 -7.08
N ASP A 65 31.44 -0.11 -8.32
CA ASP A 65 31.09 -1.33 -9.05
C ASP A 65 32.31 -2.25 -9.21
N ASP A 66 33.46 -1.68 -9.58
CA ASP A 66 34.70 -2.45 -9.74
C ASP A 66 35.21 -2.95 -8.39
N PHE A 67 35.13 -2.12 -7.35
CA PHE A 67 35.52 -2.48 -5.98
C PHE A 67 34.70 -3.66 -5.44
N PHE A 68 33.36 -3.63 -5.57
CA PHE A 68 32.48 -4.71 -5.12
C PHE A 68 32.58 -5.98 -6.00
N LYS A 69 32.98 -5.87 -7.27
CA LYS A 69 33.25 -7.04 -8.12
C LYS A 69 34.56 -7.76 -7.77
N GLN A 70 35.55 -7.02 -7.27
CA GLN A 70 36.90 -7.55 -7.00
C GLN A 70 37.03 -8.21 -5.62
N GLY A 71 36.05 -8.05 -4.72
CA GLY A 71 36.09 -8.70 -3.42
C GLY A 71 34.76 -8.66 -2.67
N HIS A 72 34.58 -9.63 -1.77
CA HIS A 72 33.47 -9.61 -0.82
C HIS A 72 33.80 -8.63 0.31
N ILE A 73 32.83 -7.79 0.67
CA ILE A 73 32.97 -6.80 1.75
C ILE A 73 31.99 -7.16 2.85
N ASP A 74 32.50 -7.23 4.07
CA ASP A 74 31.70 -7.41 5.28
C ASP A 74 31.80 -6.15 6.14
N LEU A 75 30.73 -5.35 6.14
CA LEU A 75 30.70 -4.08 6.88
C LEU A 75 30.75 -4.26 8.40
N GLU A 76 30.60 -5.48 8.93
CA GLU A 76 30.83 -5.76 10.35
C GLU A 76 32.32 -5.82 10.70
N LYS A 77 33.19 -6.08 9.71
CA LYS A 77 34.65 -6.12 9.90
C LYS A 77 35.25 -4.72 9.81
N GLU A 78 36.10 -4.36 10.77
CA GLU A 78 36.77 -3.06 10.76
C GLU A 78 37.71 -2.87 9.57
N GLU A 79 38.42 -3.94 9.15
CA GLU A 79 39.33 -3.89 8.01
C GLU A 79 38.60 -3.58 6.69
N ASP A 80 37.46 -4.22 6.46
CA ASP A 80 36.64 -4.01 5.26
C ASP A 80 36.01 -2.62 5.24
N ARG A 81 35.59 -2.09 6.40
CA ARG A 81 35.16 -0.68 6.53
C ARG A 81 36.28 0.29 6.19
N ARG A 82 37.50 0.04 6.66
CA ARG A 82 38.67 0.88 6.33
C ARG A 82 38.99 0.81 4.84
N ARG A 83 38.97 -0.39 4.24
CA ARG A 83 39.17 -0.59 2.80
C ARG A 83 38.14 0.17 1.98
N LEU A 84 36.86 0.05 2.31
CA LEU A 84 35.78 0.80 1.64
C LEU A 84 35.98 2.31 1.83
N GLY A 85 36.37 2.76 3.02
CA GLY A 85 36.64 4.17 3.29
C GLY A 85 37.76 4.77 2.47
N LEU A 86 38.80 3.98 2.12
CA LEU A 86 39.85 4.42 1.20
C LEU A 86 39.35 4.63 -0.23
N GLU A 87 38.26 3.97 -0.64
CA GLU A 87 37.66 4.19 -1.95
C GLU A 87 36.88 5.51 -2.01
N PHE A 88 36.39 6.01 -0.87
CA PHE A 88 35.87 7.36 -0.75
C PHE A 88 37.05 8.35 -0.71
N ASN A 89 37.52 8.81 -1.88
CA ASN A 89 38.54 9.85 -2.03
C ASN A 89 38.03 11.25 -1.59
N CYS A 90 37.28 11.34 -0.49
CA CYS A 90 36.59 12.57 -0.11
C CYS A 90 37.53 13.54 0.61
N TYR A 91 37.57 14.77 0.12
CA TYR A 91 38.18 15.92 0.79
C TYR A 91 37.23 16.55 1.83
N SER A 92 35.97 16.09 1.93
CA SER A 92 35.07 16.41 3.03
C SER A 92 35.11 15.30 4.08
N SER A 93 35.03 15.69 5.34
CA SER A 93 35.13 14.87 6.57
C SER A 93 34.12 13.74 6.72
N ASP A 94 33.28 13.47 5.71
CA ASP A 94 32.01 12.76 5.89
C ASP A 94 32.04 11.30 5.40
N ALA A 95 33.16 10.83 4.84
CA ALA A 95 33.31 9.44 4.38
C ALA A 95 33.07 8.43 5.52
N CYS A 96 33.49 8.76 6.74
CA CYS A 96 33.24 7.92 7.92
C CYS A 96 31.74 7.85 8.27
N GLU A 97 30.98 8.93 8.09
CA GLU A 97 29.54 8.94 8.35
C GLU A 97 28.78 8.16 7.28
N ILE A 98 29.16 8.28 6.00
CA ILE A 98 28.57 7.50 4.91
C ILE A 98 28.71 5.99 5.16
N ILE A 99 29.87 5.53 5.64
CA ILE A 99 30.09 4.10 5.93
C ILE A 99 29.25 3.65 7.13
N LYS A 100 29.10 4.49 8.16
CA LYS A 100 28.23 4.19 9.31
C LYS A 100 26.77 4.09 8.89
N GLU A 101 26.28 5.04 8.09
CA GLU A 101 24.91 5.02 7.58
C GLU A 101 24.66 3.80 6.68
N LEU A 102 25.62 3.46 5.81
CA LEU A 102 25.54 2.26 4.97
C LEU A 102 25.52 0.98 5.84
N GLN A 103 26.35 0.91 6.87
CA GLN A 103 26.33 -0.21 7.82
C GLN A 103 24.96 -0.30 8.52
N ALA A 104 24.43 0.81 9.01
CA ALA A 104 23.12 0.85 9.66
C ALA A 104 21.98 0.45 8.70
N PHE A 105 22.05 0.85 7.43
CA PHE A 105 21.07 0.47 6.41
C PHE A 105 21.14 -1.02 6.06
N CYS A 106 22.35 -1.57 5.91
CA CYS A 106 22.55 -2.99 5.60
C CYS A 106 22.28 -3.93 6.79
N ARG A 107 22.34 -3.41 8.02
CA ARG A 107 22.11 -4.17 9.23
C ARG A 107 20.63 -4.22 9.59
N LEU A 108 19.98 -5.31 9.20
CA LEU A 108 18.61 -5.61 9.58
C LEU A 108 18.62 -6.52 10.82
N ASP A 109 18.49 -5.93 12.01
CA ASP A 109 18.33 -6.67 13.28
C ASP A 109 16.83 -6.81 13.61
N PRO A 110 16.15 -7.89 13.18
CA PRO A 110 14.74 -8.08 13.45
C PRO A 110 14.49 -8.24 14.96
N ARG A 111 13.59 -7.43 15.51
CA ARG A 111 13.12 -7.57 16.90
C ARG A 111 12.04 -8.63 16.98
N TRP A 112 12.46 -9.88 17.09
CA TRP A 112 11.52 -10.97 17.35
C TRP A 112 11.07 -10.93 18.81
N PRO A 113 9.80 -11.24 19.11
CA PRO A 113 9.43 -11.58 20.48
C PRO A 113 10.29 -12.77 20.92
N ASP A 114 10.87 -12.66 22.12
CA ASP A 114 11.72 -13.71 22.68
C ASP A 114 10.91 -15.00 22.79
N ALA A 115 11.31 -16.00 22.00
CA ALA A 115 10.64 -17.29 21.94
C ALA A 115 10.91 -18.13 23.21
N GLU A 116 12.02 -17.87 23.88
CA GLU A 116 12.48 -18.56 25.10
C GLU A 116 12.01 -17.84 26.37
N ALA A 117 11.59 -16.58 26.27
CA ALA A 117 10.98 -15.86 27.38
C ALA A 117 9.70 -16.56 27.86
N ALA A 118 9.57 -16.67 29.19
CA ALA A 118 8.38 -17.19 29.82
C ALA A 118 7.16 -16.34 29.45
N LYS A 119 6.19 -16.94 28.73
CA LYS A 119 4.92 -16.30 28.37
C LYS A 119 3.93 -16.42 29.52
N THR A 120 3.37 -15.29 29.95
CA THR A 120 2.26 -15.27 30.91
C THR A 120 0.95 -15.35 30.14
N PHE A 121 0.22 -16.45 30.29
CA PHE A 121 -1.11 -16.61 29.71
C PHE A 121 -2.18 -16.17 30.71
N ALA A 122 -2.98 -15.17 30.34
CA ALA A 122 -4.16 -14.77 31.08
C ALA A 122 -5.41 -15.39 30.44
N PRO A 123 -6.26 -16.13 31.18
CA PRO A 123 -7.51 -16.63 30.63
C PRO A 123 -8.45 -15.44 30.35
N GLY A 124 -8.92 -15.34 29.11
CA GLY A 124 -9.93 -14.35 28.73
C GLY A 124 -11.33 -14.71 29.25
N PRO A 125 -12.26 -13.74 29.21
CA PRO A 125 -13.67 -13.99 29.52
C PRO A 125 -14.23 -15.09 28.61
N ARG A 126 -14.91 -16.07 29.22
CA ARG A 126 -15.49 -17.22 28.50
C ARG A 126 -16.81 -16.82 27.86
N ILE A 127 -17.03 -17.29 26.63
CA ILE A 127 -18.32 -17.20 25.95
C ILE A 127 -19.02 -18.55 26.09
N ASP A 128 -20.16 -18.58 26.78
CA ASP A 128 -20.96 -19.80 26.95
C ASP A 128 -22.07 -19.91 25.90
N LEU A 129 -21.86 -20.79 24.92
CA LEU A 129 -22.79 -21.09 23.82
C LEU A 129 -23.08 -22.61 23.77
N PRO A 130 -23.97 -23.11 24.65
CA PRO A 130 -24.35 -24.52 24.64
C PRO A 130 -25.08 -24.90 23.33
N PRO A 131 -24.99 -26.17 22.88
CA PRO A 131 -25.74 -26.66 21.74
C PRO A 131 -27.27 -26.50 21.94
N GLY A 132 -28.01 -26.33 20.84
CA GLY A 132 -29.47 -26.27 20.86
C GLY A 132 -30.05 -24.84 20.93
N ARG A 133 -29.22 -23.81 21.07
CA ARG A 133 -29.66 -22.41 20.93
C ARG A 133 -30.01 -22.05 19.49
N THR A 134 -31.00 -21.18 19.32
CA THR A 134 -31.31 -20.55 18.03
C THR A 134 -30.26 -19.52 17.63
N ARG A 135 -30.28 -19.08 16.37
CA ARG A 135 -29.39 -18.02 15.88
C ARG A 135 -29.59 -16.73 16.68
N GLU A 136 -30.83 -16.38 16.96
CA GLU A 136 -31.22 -15.17 17.69
C GLU A 136 -30.76 -15.22 19.14
N GLU A 137 -30.88 -16.38 19.79
CA GLU A 137 -30.38 -16.60 21.15
C GLU A 137 -28.86 -16.51 21.23
N ILE A 138 -28.14 -17.02 20.21
CA ILE A 138 -26.69 -16.88 20.11
C ILE A 138 -26.30 -15.41 19.95
N ILE A 139 -26.95 -14.68 19.05
CA ILE A 139 -26.67 -13.25 18.83
C ILE A 139 -26.92 -12.47 20.12
N ALA A 140 -28.06 -12.68 20.78
CA ALA A 140 -28.39 -11.99 22.03
C ALA A 140 -27.40 -12.32 23.17
N ALA A 141 -26.94 -13.57 23.26
CA ALA A 141 -25.96 -13.98 24.26
C ALA A 141 -24.57 -13.35 24.02
N LEU A 142 -24.18 -13.17 22.75
CA LEU A 142 -22.94 -12.48 22.40
C LEU A 142 -23.07 -10.97 22.64
N GLU A 143 -24.21 -10.38 22.29
CA GLU A 143 -24.49 -8.95 22.44
C GLU A 143 -24.37 -8.49 23.89
N SER A 144 -24.88 -9.29 24.83
CA SER A 144 -24.83 -8.98 26.27
C SER A 144 -23.42 -9.00 26.87
N GLN A 145 -22.45 -9.60 26.18
CA GLN A 145 -21.06 -9.74 26.65
C GLN A 145 -20.10 -8.76 26.00
N ARG A 146 -20.54 -7.94 25.03
CA ARG A 146 -19.64 -7.12 24.21
C ARG A 146 -18.78 -6.12 25.00
N ALA A 147 -19.34 -5.54 26.06
CA ALA A 147 -18.63 -4.54 26.86
C ALA A 147 -17.40 -5.12 27.57
N ASP A 148 -17.48 -6.39 28.00
CA ASP A 148 -16.46 -7.02 28.85
C ASP A 148 -15.70 -8.15 28.13
N ASN A 149 -16.10 -8.50 26.90
CA ASN A 149 -15.51 -9.58 26.12
C ASN A 149 -15.14 -9.10 24.71
N PRO A 150 -13.85 -8.79 24.47
CA PRO A 150 -13.38 -8.31 23.16
C PRO A 150 -13.67 -9.28 22.01
N VAL A 151 -13.66 -10.59 22.27
CA VAL A 151 -13.95 -11.59 21.22
C VAL A 151 -15.44 -11.55 20.85
N ALA A 152 -16.32 -11.36 21.83
CA ALA A 152 -17.74 -11.19 21.56
C ALA A 152 -18.01 -9.90 20.77
N ASP A 153 -17.32 -8.80 21.08
CA ASP A 153 -17.47 -7.55 20.33
C ASP A 153 -16.94 -7.66 18.89
N MET A 154 -15.77 -8.26 18.68
CA MET A 154 -15.22 -8.51 17.34
C MET A 154 -16.16 -9.36 16.47
N ALA A 155 -16.94 -10.27 17.06
CA ALA A 155 -17.89 -11.09 16.32
C ALA A 155 -18.94 -10.24 15.59
N PHE A 156 -19.36 -9.09 16.14
CA PHE A 156 -20.31 -8.19 15.48
C PHE A 156 -19.68 -7.44 14.32
N HIS A 157 -18.40 -7.05 14.44
CA HIS A 157 -17.64 -6.49 13.32
C HIS A 157 -17.47 -7.51 12.18
N ALA A 158 -17.22 -8.78 12.51
CA ALA A 158 -17.17 -9.87 11.53
C ALA A 158 -18.53 -10.20 10.91
N PHE A 159 -19.62 -10.05 11.69
CA PHE A 159 -21.00 -10.25 11.24
C PHE A 159 -21.51 -9.11 10.33
N ARG A 160 -20.87 -7.94 10.42
CA ARG A 160 -21.06 -6.74 9.56
C ARG A 160 -22.46 -6.16 9.58
N ASP A 161 -23.21 -6.34 10.66
CA ASP A 161 -24.46 -5.63 10.87
C ASP A 161 -24.16 -4.17 11.25
N LEU A 162 -24.17 -3.29 10.25
CA LEU A 162 -23.75 -1.90 10.39
C LEU A 162 -24.71 -1.06 11.23
N SER A 163 -25.87 -1.60 11.60
CA SER A 163 -26.78 -0.97 12.56
C SER A 163 -26.32 -1.14 14.02
N ARG A 164 -25.39 -2.07 14.28
CA ARG A 164 -24.96 -2.47 15.64
C ARG A 164 -23.50 -2.19 15.95
N VAL A 165 -22.73 -1.77 14.95
CA VAL A 165 -21.29 -1.51 15.07
C VAL A 165 -20.93 -0.22 14.38
N ASP A 166 -19.79 0.34 14.77
CA ASP A 166 -19.14 1.39 14.00
C ASP A 166 -18.88 0.89 12.56
N PRO A 167 -19.33 1.59 11.52
CA PRO A 167 -19.14 1.18 10.13
C PRO A 167 -17.70 1.44 9.61
N ARG A 168 -16.88 2.24 10.30
CA ARG A 168 -15.53 2.62 9.84
C ARG A 168 -14.59 1.42 9.62
N PRO A 169 -14.52 0.40 10.50
CA PRO A 169 -13.70 -0.79 10.26
C PRO A 169 -14.15 -1.59 9.03
N TYR A 170 -15.46 -1.73 8.82
CA TYR A 170 -16.01 -2.35 7.61
C TYR A 170 -15.58 -1.57 6.36
N PHE A 171 -15.74 -0.25 6.42
CA PHE A 171 -15.44 0.64 5.30
C PHE A 171 -13.96 0.64 4.94
N LYS A 172 -13.07 0.74 5.93
CA LYS A 172 -11.62 0.64 5.72
C LYS A 172 -11.24 -0.68 5.03
N ALA A 173 -11.79 -1.80 5.49
CA ALA A 173 -11.53 -3.09 4.86
C ALA A 173 -12.05 -3.13 3.41
N ALA A 174 -13.23 -2.57 3.14
CA ALA A 174 -13.82 -2.52 1.81
C ALA A 174 -12.97 -1.74 0.81
N ILE A 175 -12.48 -0.57 1.23
CA ILE A 175 -11.68 0.30 0.37
C ILE A 175 -10.27 -0.27 0.13
N GLU A 176 -9.64 -0.86 1.15
CA GLU A 176 -8.23 -1.28 1.07
C GLU A 176 -8.02 -2.74 0.68
N ARG A 177 -9.05 -3.59 0.71
CA ARG A 177 -8.90 -5.06 0.58
C ARG A 177 -9.91 -5.73 -0.36
N SER A 178 -10.16 -5.11 -1.52
CA SER A 178 -11.09 -5.64 -2.53
C SER A 178 -10.43 -5.87 -3.90
N PRO A 179 -9.48 -6.81 -4.04
CA PRO A 179 -8.72 -6.98 -5.28
C PRO A 179 -9.56 -7.42 -6.48
N VAL A 180 -10.65 -8.16 -6.28
CA VAL A 180 -11.38 -8.79 -7.41
C VAL A 180 -12.13 -7.74 -8.22
N CYS A 181 -12.91 -6.87 -7.57
CA CYS A 181 -13.64 -5.82 -8.29
C CYS A 181 -12.70 -4.82 -8.98
N LEU A 182 -11.50 -4.63 -8.44
CA LEU A 182 -10.48 -3.76 -9.01
C LEU A 182 -9.88 -4.36 -10.28
N GLU A 183 -9.44 -5.63 -10.23
CA GLU A 183 -8.85 -6.28 -11.40
C GLU A 183 -9.86 -6.43 -12.53
N GLU A 184 -11.08 -6.86 -12.21
CA GLU A 184 -12.14 -7.08 -13.20
C GLU A 184 -12.66 -5.77 -13.83
N SER A 185 -12.56 -4.64 -13.12
CA SER A 185 -12.95 -3.33 -13.64
C SER A 185 -11.81 -2.57 -14.32
N ARG A 186 -10.60 -3.13 -14.38
CA ARG A 186 -9.38 -2.42 -14.79
C ARG A 186 -9.46 -1.78 -16.19
N THR A 187 -10.12 -2.44 -17.12
CA THR A 187 -10.30 -1.96 -18.51
C THR A 187 -11.57 -1.14 -18.71
N MET A 188 -12.41 -1.04 -17.68
CA MET A 188 -13.68 -0.31 -17.73
C MET A 188 -13.46 1.15 -17.36
N ASP A 189 -14.00 2.07 -18.16
CA ASP A 189 -14.11 3.46 -17.72
C ASP A 189 -15.13 3.60 -16.58
N LEU A 190 -15.15 4.77 -15.92
CA LEU A 190 -16.04 4.99 -14.79
C LEU A 190 -17.53 4.82 -15.15
N SER A 191 -17.93 5.21 -16.36
CA SER A 191 -19.32 5.09 -16.80
C SER A 191 -19.74 3.63 -16.95
N MET A 192 -18.84 2.79 -17.46
CA MET A 192 -19.02 1.34 -17.58
C MET A 192 -19.13 0.68 -16.20
N VAL A 193 -18.27 1.04 -15.25
CA VAL A 193 -18.36 0.50 -13.87
C VAL A 193 -19.69 0.85 -13.22
N VAL A 194 -20.12 2.11 -13.34
CA VAL A 194 -21.42 2.56 -12.82
C VAL A 194 -22.58 1.81 -13.49
N ALA A 195 -22.51 1.60 -14.81
CA ALA A 195 -23.52 0.83 -15.54
C ALA A 195 -23.59 -0.63 -15.05
N CYS A 196 -22.45 -1.31 -14.93
CA CYS A 196 -22.39 -2.67 -14.41
C CYS A 196 -22.99 -2.78 -13.00
N LEU A 197 -22.66 -1.85 -12.10
CA LEU A 197 -23.23 -1.85 -10.74
C LEU A 197 -24.74 -1.59 -10.74
N ARG A 198 -25.25 -0.76 -11.64
CA ARG A 198 -26.69 -0.51 -11.78
C ARG A 198 -27.44 -1.70 -12.37
N GLU A 199 -26.82 -2.47 -13.25
CA GLU A 199 -27.43 -3.67 -13.84
C GLU A 199 -27.47 -4.87 -12.89
N MET A 200 -26.59 -4.94 -11.89
CA MET A 200 -26.63 -5.97 -10.84
C MET A 200 -27.97 -5.93 -10.09
N ALA A 201 -28.45 -7.08 -9.62
CA ALA A 201 -29.68 -7.10 -8.83
C ALA A 201 -29.55 -6.25 -7.55
N ASP A 202 -30.57 -5.44 -7.24
CA ASP A 202 -30.67 -4.58 -6.05
C ASP A 202 -31.00 -5.40 -4.78
N GLU A 203 -30.24 -6.46 -4.54
CA GLU A 203 -30.45 -7.38 -3.44
C GLU A 203 -29.09 -7.85 -2.89
N SER A 204 -28.80 -7.48 -1.65
CA SER A 204 -27.64 -7.98 -0.92
C SER A 204 -27.69 -9.50 -0.77
N ILE A 205 -26.54 -10.16 -0.71
CA ILE A 205 -26.43 -11.57 -0.31
C ILE A 205 -26.65 -11.77 1.20
N TYR A 206 -26.75 -10.67 1.96
CA TYR A 206 -27.02 -10.67 3.39
C TYR A 206 -28.37 -10.05 3.72
N ASP A 207 -29.03 -10.63 4.71
CA ASP A 207 -30.24 -10.15 5.33
C ASP A 207 -30.01 -8.86 6.14
N SER A 208 -31.08 -8.10 6.40
CA SER A 208 -31.07 -6.95 7.32
C SER A 208 -30.00 -5.89 6.97
N ALA A 209 -29.48 -5.18 7.97
CA ALA A 209 -28.46 -4.14 7.86
C ALA A 209 -27.01 -4.68 7.70
N ARG A 210 -26.86 -5.99 7.45
CA ARG A 210 -25.55 -6.60 7.18
C ARG A 210 -25.03 -6.21 5.81
N ALA A 211 -23.74 -5.92 5.68
CA ALA A 211 -23.18 -5.45 4.41
C ALA A 211 -22.18 -6.44 3.77
N ALA A 212 -22.36 -6.68 2.47
CA ALA A 212 -21.42 -7.39 1.61
C ALA A 212 -20.24 -6.52 1.21
N GLN A 213 -19.03 -7.09 1.19
CA GLN A 213 -17.83 -6.42 0.71
C GLN A 213 -17.85 -6.26 -0.81
N PRO A 214 -17.08 -5.31 -1.37
CA PRO A 214 -17.07 -5.04 -2.81
C PRO A 214 -16.84 -6.28 -3.68
N ASP A 215 -15.92 -7.16 -3.28
CA ASP A 215 -15.65 -8.39 -4.02
C ASP A 215 -16.82 -9.39 -3.93
N GLU A 216 -17.57 -9.41 -2.83
CA GLU A 216 -18.78 -10.23 -2.71
C GLU A 216 -19.89 -9.71 -3.64
N VAL A 217 -20.07 -8.39 -3.71
CA VAL A 217 -21.01 -7.74 -4.64
C VAL A 217 -20.65 -8.08 -6.09
N TRP A 218 -19.37 -7.94 -6.43
CA TRP A 218 -18.88 -8.18 -7.78
C TRP A 218 -19.01 -9.64 -8.20
N ASN A 219 -18.63 -10.57 -7.31
CA ASN A 219 -18.68 -12.00 -7.58
C ASN A 219 -20.12 -12.54 -7.64
N ALA A 220 -20.98 -12.10 -6.73
CA ALA A 220 -22.38 -12.53 -6.71
C ALA A 220 -23.22 -11.85 -7.79
N ARG A 221 -22.71 -10.78 -8.42
CA ARG A 221 -23.41 -9.93 -9.41
C ARG A 221 -24.73 -9.38 -8.87
N ARG A 222 -24.76 -9.09 -7.57
CA ARG A 222 -25.90 -8.53 -6.82
C ARG A 222 -25.39 -7.81 -5.59
N GLY A 223 -26.11 -6.79 -5.17
CA GLY A 223 -25.79 -6.02 -3.97
C GLY A 223 -26.87 -5.00 -3.69
N ASP A 224 -27.03 -4.65 -2.42
CA ASP A 224 -27.83 -3.49 -2.06
C ASP A 224 -27.15 -2.18 -2.52
N GLY A 225 -27.90 -1.10 -2.72
CA GLY A 225 -27.36 0.18 -3.15
C GLY A 225 -26.22 0.73 -2.29
N PHE A 226 -26.25 0.52 -0.96
CA PHE A 226 -25.13 0.89 -0.10
C PHE A 226 -23.85 0.12 -0.48
N GLU A 227 -23.98 -1.19 -0.69
CA GLU A 227 -22.85 -2.06 -1.04
C GLU A 227 -22.31 -1.73 -2.44
N LYS A 228 -23.18 -1.37 -3.39
CA LYS A 228 -22.81 -0.86 -4.72
C LYS A 228 -22.07 0.48 -4.63
N ALA A 229 -22.54 1.41 -3.79
CA ALA A 229 -21.87 2.69 -3.56
C ALA A 229 -20.46 2.48 -2.99
N VAL A 230 -20.30 1.59 -2.00
CA VAL A 230 -18.99 1.22 -1.44
C VAL A 230 -18.10 0.53 -2.48
N THR A 231 -18.67 -0.32 -3.33
CA THR A 231 -17.94 -0.99 -4.42
C THR A 231 -17.37 0.02 -5.41
N LEU A 232 -18.19 1.00 -5.82
CA LEU A 232 -17.75 2.09 -6.69
C LEU A 232 -16.65 2.94 -6.03
N ALA A 233 -16.78 3.20 -4.73
CA ALA A 233 -15.78 3.94 -3.97
C ALA A 233 -14.43 3.22 -3.90
N ALA A 234 -14.41 1.89 -3.71
CA ALA A 234 -13.19 1.09 -3.75
C ALA A 234 -12.49 1.19 -5.12
N VAL A 235 -13.26 1.09 -6.21
CA VAL A 235 -12.74 1.25 -7.58
C VAL A 235 -12.15 2.64 -7.82
N LEU A 236 -12.83 3.70 -7.36
CA LEU A 236 -12.35 5.07 -7.49
C LEU A 236 -11.09 5.32 -6.66
N HIS A 237 -11.06 4.83 -5.42
CA HIS A 237 -9.89 4.96 -4.56
C HIS A 237 -8.65 4.28 -5.17
N ALA A 238 -8.80 3.08 -5.74
CA ALA A 238 -7.70 2.39 -6.39
C ALA A 238 -7.14 3.15 -7.62
N ARG A 239 -7.99 3.89 -8.33
CA ARG A 239 -7.60 4.69 -9.51
C ARG A 239 -7.02 6.05 -9.13
N THR A 240 -7.53 6.66 -8.07
CA THR A 240 -7.14 8.00 -7.61
C THR A 240 -7.01 8.01 -6.07
N PRO A 241 -5.93 7.45 -5.50
CA PRO A 241 -5.82 7.22 -4.05
C PRO A 241 -5.96 8.48 -3.18
N GLU A 242 -5.49 9.62 -3.69
CA GLU A 242 -5.48 10.90 -2.98
C GLU A 242 -6.81 11.67 -3.08
N ALA A 243 -7.73 11.25 -3.95
CA ALA A 243 -8.98 11.96 -4.16
C ALA A 243 -10.00 11.60 -3.07
N PRO A 244 -10.56 12.59 -2.37
CA PRO A 244 -11.54 12.33 -1.33
C PRO A 244 -12.90 11.94 -1.93
N PHE A 245 -13.66 11.17 -1.17
CA PHE A 245 -15.05 10.85 -1.47
C PHE A 245 -15.87 10.77 -0.18
N ALA A 246 -17.19 10.83 -0.33
CA ALA A 246 -18.11 10.61 0.77
C ALA A 246 -19.20 9.61 0.39
N ILE A 247 -19.62 8.77 1.32
CA ILE A 247 -20.77 7.89 1.18
C ILE A 247 -21.81 8.27 2.22
N ARG A 248 -23.02 8.54 1.75
CA ARG A 248 -24.18 8.77 2.60
C ARG A 248 -25.22 7.72 2.32
N ALA A 249 -25.71 7.05 3.35
CA ALA A 249 -26.89 6.19 3.25
C ALA A 249 -27.90 6.71 4.25
N SER A 250 -29.08 7.10 3.76
CA SER A 250 -30.19 7.53 4.61
C SER A 250 -31.51 7.22 3.91
N GLY A 251 -32.44 6.62 4.65
CA GLY A 251 -33.72 6.16 4.11
C GLY A 251 -33.54 5.10 3.01
N GLU A 252 -34.02 5.41 1.80
CA GLU A 252 -34.06 4.47 0.67
C GLU A 252 -32.96 4.73 -0.37
N THR A 253 -32.03 5.65 -0.11
CA THR A 253 -30.93 5.97 -1.05
C THR A 253 -29.57 5.94 -0.37
N ALA A 254 -28.61 5.30 -1.05
CA ALA A 254 -27.19 5.42 -0.75
C ALA A 254 -26.50 6.16 -1.89
N THR A 255 -25.73 7.19 -1.57
CA THR A 255 -25.07 8.07 -2.53
C THR A 255 -23.59 8.10 -2.25
N LEU A 256 -22.79 7.84 -3.29
CA LEU A 256 -21.37 8.18 -3.33
C LEU A 256 -21.19 9.56 -3.95
N SER A 257 -20.52 10.46 -3.26
CA SER A 257 -20.10 11.77 -3.77
C SER A 257 -18.61 11.75 -4.06
N PHE A 258 -18.23 12.04 -5.31
CA PHE A 258 -16.84 12.08 -5.77
C PHE A 258 -16.68 13.13 -6.87
N ASP A 259 -15.66 13.99 -6.77
CA ASP A 259 -15.35 15.02 -7.77
C ASP A 259 -16.56 15.90 -8.15
N GLY A 260 -17.33 16.33 -7.14
CA GLY A 260 -18.53 17.16 -7.32
C GLY A 260 -19.71 16.46 -8.01
N LYS A 261 -19.65 15.13 -8.19
CA LYS A 261 -20.73 14.31 -8.75
C LYS A 261 -21.26 13.33 -7.74
N ASP A 262 -22.58 13.13 -7.80
CA ASP A 262 -23.29 12.17 -6.97
C ASP A 262 -23.71 10.94 -7.78
N TYR A 263 -23.48 9.78 -7.18
CA TYR A 263 -23.83 8.47 -7.71
C TYR A 263 -24.82 7.79 -6.77
N PRO A 264 -26.14 8.02 -6.96
CA PRO A 264 -27.16 7.42 -6.11
C PRO A 264 -27.48 5.98 -6.52
N PHE A 265 -27.75 5.16 -5.52
CA PHE A 265 -28.21 3.78 -5.63
C PHE A 265 -29.38 3.55 -4.65
N PRO A 266 -30.47 2.89 -5.08
CA PRO A 266 -31.56 2.50 -4.18
C PRO A 266 -31.07 1.50 -3.12
N THR A 267 -31.38 1.74 -1.85
CA THR A 267 -31.01 0.85 -0.73
C THR A 267 -32.23 0.48 0.09
N ARG A 268 -32.19 -0.73 0.65
CA ARG A 268 -33.18 -1.27 1.60
C ARG A 268 -32.56 -1.61 2.95
N LYS A 269 -31.30 -1.22 3.19
CA LYS A 269 -30.58 -1.54 4.43
C LYS A 269 -31.07 -0.73 5.63
N GLY A 270 -31.80 0.37 5.40
CA GLY A 270 -32.34 1.21 6.48
C GLY A 270 -31.25 1.82 7.36
N LEU A 271 -30.09 2.10 6.77
CA LEU A 271 -28.92 2.66 7.46
C LEU A 271 -29.02 4.18 7.49
N ASP A 272 -28.45 4.78 8.53
CA ASP A 272 -28.19 6.22 8.63
C ASP A 272 -26.68 6.42 8.85
N ILE A 273 -25.95 6.58 7.75
CA ILE A 273 -24.49 6.60 7.70
C ILE A 273 -24.03 7.81 6.89
N ASP A 274 -23.07 8.55 7.41
CA ASP A 274 -22.30 9.58 6.68
C ASP A 274 -20.81 9.29 6.91
N LEU A 275 -20.11 8.86 5.86
CA LEU A 275 -18.70 8.50 5.88
C LEU A 275 -17.94 9.33 4.85
N ALA A 276 -16.75 9.77 5.20
CA ALA A 276 -15.80 10.40 4.29
C ALA A 276 -14.51 9.59 4.21
N TRP A 277 -13.81 9.70 3.09
CA TRP A 277 -12.48 9.15 2.88
C TRP A 277 -11.51 10.27 2.47
N PRO A 278 -10.30 10.35 3.06
CA PRO A 278 -9.75 9.47 4.11
C PRO A 278 -10.55 9.51 5.42
N LEU A 279 -10.55 8.38 6.16
CA LEU A 279 -11.29 8.17 7.42
C LEU A 279 -10.77 8.99 8.60
#